data_AF-A0A0D2RUS1-F1
#
_entry.id   AF-A0A0D2RUS1-F1
#
_cell.length_a   1.000
_cell.length_b   1.000
_cell.length_c   1.000
_cell.angle_alpha   90.00
_cell.angle_beta   90.00
_cell.angle_gamma   90.00
#
_symmetry.space_group_name_H-M   'P 1'
#
loop_
_entity.id
_entity.type
_entity.pdbx_description
1 polymer ?
#
loop_
_entity_poly.entity_id
_entity_poly.type
_entity_poly.pdbx_seq_one_letter_code
_entity_poly.pdbx_strand_id
1 'polypeptide(L)'
;MGEVNFMQEEDIRLETTRARFANVVKRHAQLTERLSRDSDKMIFERLQKEFEAARASQSQEINLDGEQWNDGLLATVREQVHMEADRKTTSGDANDMPTSHFQEKVTYRVGNKVICCLEGTRIGILYETSFAGEPCELYHCVLESKSFLEKMTVLEHTIPFFLPIREVENDLLSSNAMRFIDHIGELLQAYVDRREQVRLVKELYGNQIGELYHSLPYHMIEFVLEDSDWLVHFAFWRYLYFLHIFIVICWFLNTILSLWFPVDR
;
A
#
# COMPACT_ATOMS: atom_id res chain seq x y z
N MET A 1 -36.68 -4.69 -37.26
CA MET A 1 -37.27 -5.31 -36.06
C MET A 1 -36.17 -6.11 -35.34
N GLY A 2 -35.17 -5.41 -34.76
CA GLY A 2 -33.97 -6.03 -34.19
C GLY A 2 -33.32 -5.23 -33.05
N GLU A 3 -33.85 -4.06 -32.70
CA GLU A 3 -33.29 -3.19 -31.65
C GLU A 3 -33.75 -3.59 -30.24
N VAL A 4 -34.91 -4.25 -30.11
CA VAL A 4 -35.48 -4.60 -28.79
C VAL A 4 -34.72 -5.73 -28.10
N ASN A 5 -34.14 -6.67 -28.87
CA ASN A 5 -33.36 -7.77 -28.30
C ASN A 5 -31.97 -7.35 -27.80
N PHE A 6 -31.34 -6.36 -28.44
CA PHE A 6 -29.99 -5.91 -28.07
C PHE A 6 -29.98 -5.20 -26.71
N MET A 7 -30.95 -4.32 -26.45
CA MET A 7 -31.06 -3.62 -25.16
C MET A 7 -31.36 -4.58 -24.00
N GLN A 8 -32.22 -5.59 -24.23
CA GLN A 8 -32.55 -6.59 -23.21
C GLN A 8 -31.33 -7.46 -22.84
N GLU A 9 -30.52 -7.84 -23.82
CA GLU A 9 -29.32 -8.66 -23.57
C GLU A 9 -28.22 -7.86 -22.86
N GLU A 10 -28.08 -6.56 -23.16
CA GLU A 10 -27.17 -5.65 -22.45
C GLU A 10 -27.62 -5.39 -21.00
N ASP A 11 -28.93 -5.14 -20.78
CA ASP A 11 -29.49 -4.97 -19.43
C ASP A 11 -29.29 -6.23 -18.56
N ILE A 12 -29.54 -7.43 -19.12
CA ILE A 12 -29.33 -8.70 -18.41
C ILE A 12 -27.84 -8.90 -18.07
N ARG A 13 -26.92 -8.49 -18.96
CA ARG A 13 -25.47 -8.56 -18.71
C ARG A 13 -25.03 -7.55 -17.66
N LEU A 14 -25.62 -6.36 -17.64
CA LEU A 14 -25.37 -5.32 -16.65
C LEU A 14 -25.87 -5.77 -15.27
N GLU A 15 -27.09 -6.30 -15.18
CA GLU A 15 -27.68 -6.84 -13.95
C GLU A 15 -26.89 -8.05 -13.42
N THR A 16 -26.44 -8.94 -14.31
CA THR A 16 -25.58 -10.06 -13.93
C THR A 16 -24.23 -9.57 -13.38
N THR A 17 -23.67 -8.52 -13.98
CA THR A 17 -22.42 -7.90 -13.52
C THR A 17 -22.62 -7.22 -12.16
N ARG A 18 -23.71 -6.48 -11.97
CA ARG A 18 -24.10 -5.85 -10.71
C ARG A 18 -24.33 -6.89 -9.61
N ALA A 19 -25.04 -7.99 -9.90
CA ALA A 19 -25.26 -9.06 -8.93
C ALA A 19 -23.95 -9.78 -8.55
N ARG A 20 -23.04 -10.00 -9.50
CA ARG A 20 -21.70 -10.54 -9.21
C ARG A 20 -20.91 -9.57 -8.34
N PHE A 21 -20.96 -8.28 -8.64
CA PHE A 21 -20.26 -7.24 -7.87
C PHE A 21 -20.82 -7.11 -6.45
N ALA A 22 -22.14 -7.07 -6.26
CA ALA A 22 -22.78 -7.05 -4.94
C ALA A 22 -22.37 -8.26 -4.09
N ASN A 23 -22.27 -9.45 -4.69
CA ASN A 23 -21.77 -10.64 -4.01
C ASN A 23 -20.28 -10.56 -3.67
N VAL A 24 -19.48 -9.86 -4.47
CA VAL A 24 -18.05 -9.60 -4.19
C VAL A 24 -17.92 -8.59 -3.06
N VAL A 25 -18.67 -7.48 -3.10
CA VAL A 25 -18.72 -6.46 -2.05
C VAL A 25 -19.13 -7.07 -0.71
N LYS A 26 -20.17 -7.92 -0.69
CA LYS A 26 -20.60 -8.63 0.53
C LYS A 26 -19.50 -9.54 1.07
N ARG A 27 -18.83 -10.30 0.20
CA ARG A 27 -17.70 -11.15 0.59
C ARG A 27 -16.52 -10.35 1.09
N HIS A 28 -16.24 -9.20 0.48
CA HIS A 28 -15.20 -8.27 0.89
C HIS A 28 -15.50 -7.68 2.26
N ALA A 29 -16.73 -7.23 2.52
CA ALA A 29 -17.14 -6.73 3.83
C ALA A 29 -16.95 -7.80 4.92
N GLN A 30 -17.37 -9.04 4.64
CA GLN A 30 -17.16 -10.17 5.55
C GLN A 30 -15.66 -10.50 5.74
N LEU A 31 -14.85 -10.37 4.70
CA LEU A 31 -13.40 -10.58 4.80
C LEU A 31 -12.74 -9.49 5.63
N THR A 32 -13.11 -8.22 5.40
CA THR A 32 -12.64 -7.07 6.18
C THR A 32 -12.98 -7.25 7.65
N GLU A 33 -14.21 -7.62 7.98
CA GLU A 33 -14.61 -7.86 9.37
C GLU A 33 -13.81 -9.01 10.00
N ARG A 34 -13.65 -10.13 9.27
CA ARG A 34 -12.89 -11.30 9.74
C ARG A 34 -11.38 -11.07 9.85
N LEU A 35 -10.82 -10.16 9.05
CA LEU A 35 -9.39 -9.85 9.04
C LEU A 35 -9.07 -8.63 9.92
N SER A 36 -10.05 -7.76 10.21
CA SER A 36 -9.94 -6.72 11.24
C SER A 36 -9.88 -7.27 12.68
N ARG A 37 -9.66 -8.57 12.84
CA ARG A 37 -9.46 -9.21 14.15
C ARG A 37 -8.27 -8.59 14.86
N ASP A 38 -8.32 -8.60 16.18
CA ASP A 38 -7.32 -8.03 17.09
C ASP A 38 -5.86 -8.40 16.77
N SER A 39 -5.61 -9.52 16.06
CA SER A 39 -4.27 -9.93 15.63
C SER A 39 -3.56 -8.89 14.76
N ASP A 40 -4.24 -8.31 13.78
CA ASP A 40 -3.63 -7.37 12.84
C ASP A 40 -3.34 -6.04 13.54
N LYS A 41 -4.22 -5.66 14.47
CA LYS A 41 -4.02 -4.50 15.34
C LYS A 41 -2.84 -4.70 16.30
N MET A 42 -2.73 -5.88 16.92
CA MET A 42 -1.58 -6.21 17.77
C MET A 42 -0.26 -6.23 16.99
N ILE A 43 -0.26 -6.77 15.77
CA ILE A 43 0.92 -6.75 14.89
C ILE A 43 1.29 -5.31 14.54
N PHE A 44 0.33 -4.49 14.14
CA PHE A 44 0.55 -3.07 13.84
C PHE A 44 1.14 -2.32 15.04
N GLU A 45 0.51 -2.41 16.22
CA GLU A 45 0.98 -1.71 17.43
C GLU A 45 2.37 -2.18 17.87
N ARG A 46 2.66 -3.48 17.75
CA ARG A 46 4.00 -4.02 18.06
C ARG A 46 5.04 -3.52 17.06
N LEU A 47 4.76 -3.62 15.76
CA LEU A 47 5.71 -3.18 14.72
C LEU A 47 5.92 -1.67 14.80
N GLN A 48 4.87 -0.87 15.00
CA GLN A 48 4.99 0.57 15.20
C GLN A 48 5.95 0.89 16.35
N LYS A 49 5.78 0.26 17.52
CA LYS A 49 6.68 0.43 18.68
C LYS A 49 8.11 -0.01 18.38
N GLU A 50 8.28 -1.10 17.63
CA GLU A 50 9.59 -1.62 17.29
C GLU A 50 10.34 -0.66 16.35
N PHE A 51 9.66 -0.13 15.33
CA PHE A 51 10.23 0.86 14.42
C PHE A 51 10.51 2.20 15.11
N GLU A 52 9.63 2.64 16.02
CA GLU A 52 9.88 3.82 16.85
C GLU A 52 11.07 3.64 17.78
N ALA A 53 11.21 2.47 18.42
CA ALA A 53 12.36 2.14 19.26
C ALA A 53 13.65 2.07 18.44
N ALA A 54 13.60 1.45 17.25
CA ALA A 54 14.72 1.47 16.32
C ALA A 54 15.09 2.91 15.97
N ARG A 55 14.10 3.77 15.66
CA ARG A 55 14.29 5.19 15.36
C ARG A 55 14.89 5.98 16.53
N ALA A 56 14.43 5.74 17.74
CA ALA A 56 14.96 6.39 18.93
C ALA A 56 16.39 5.94 19.27
N SER A 57 16.76 4.71 18.90
CA SER A 57 18.11 4.16 19.09
C SER A 57 19.11 4.55 17.99
N GLN A 58 18.65 5.18 16.92
CA GLN A 58 19.48 5.58 15.79
C GLN A 58 20.35 6.78 16.12
N SER A 59 21.56 6.77 15.56
CA SER A 59 22.51 7.87 15.66
C SER A 59 22.50 8.75 14.40
N GLN A 60 22.07 8.20 13.25
CA GLN A 60 22.14 8.89 11.97
C GLN A 60 21.00 8.45 11.02
N GLU A 61 20.34 9.43 10.40
CA GLU A 61 19.40 9.23 9.28
C GLU A 61 20.07 9.76 8.00
N ILE A 62 20.26 8.89 6.99
CA ILE A 62 20.89 9.22 5.70
C ILE A 62 19.80 9.24 4.63
N ASN A 63 19.62 10.41 4.01
CA ASN A 63 18.76 10.57 2.85
C ASN A 63 19.53 10.15 1.60
N LEU A 64 19.01 9.15 0.90
CA LEU A 64 19.60 8.60 -0.30
C LEU A 64 18.86 9.12 -1.53
N ASP A 65 19.64 9.44 -2.56
CA ASP A 65 19.10 9.64 -3.91
C ASP A 65 18.84 8.29 -4.62
N GLY A 66 18.27 8.36 -5.82
CA GLY A 66 17.92 7.16 -6.59
C GLY A 66 19.12 6.35 -7.08
N GLU A 67 20.31 6.93 -7.16
CA GLU A 67 21.53 6.21 -7.60
C GLU A 67 22.22 5.49 -6.43
N GLN A 68 22.12 6.07 -5.22
CA GLN A 68 22.65 5.50 -3.99
C GLN A 68 21.81 4.32 -3.48
N TRP A 69 20.53 4.25 -3.83
CA TRP A 69 19.69 3.09 -3.59
C TRP A 69 20.02 1.96 -4.56
N ASN A 70 20.76 0.96 -4.09
CA ASN A 70 21.19 -0.19 -4.89
C ASN A 70 21.34 -1.46 -4.04
N ASP A 71 21.49 -2.62 -4.72
CA ASP A 71 21.65 -3.93 -4.07
C ASP A 71 22.88 -3.98 -3.13
N GLY A 72 23.93 -3.20 -3.41
CA GLY A 72 25.13 -3.11 -2.59
C GLY A 72 24.83 -2.53 -1.21
N LEU A 73 24.05 -1.45 -1.15
CA LEU A 73 23.59 -0.88 0.12
C LEU A 73 22.77 -1.90 0.92
N LEU A 74 21.82 -2.59 0.26
CA LEU A 74 20.98 -3.57 0.93
C LEU A 74 21.80 -4.74 1.47
N ALA A 75 22.86 -5.15 0.75
CA ALA A 75 23.82 -6.14 1.24
C ALA A 75 24.58 -5.63 2.49
N THR A 76 24.96 -4.35 2.54
CA THR A 76 25.57 -3.74 3.73
C THR A 76 24.62 -3.72 4.92
N VAL A 77 23.36 -3.33 4.74
CA VAL A 77 22.33 -3.37 5.79
C VAL A 77 22.15 -4.79 6.30
N ARG A 78 22.12 -5.76 5.38
CA ARG A 78 22.02 -7.18 5.72
C ARG A 78 23.22 -7.68 6.52
N GLU A 79 24.43 -7.34 6.10
CA GLU A 79 25.66 -7.72 6.81
C GLU A 79 25.64 -7.15 8.24
N GLN A 80 25.21 -5.90 8.42
CA GLN A 80 25.13 -5.25 9.73
C GLN A 80 24.20 -6.00 10.70
N VAL A 81 22.99 -6.38 10.27
CA VAL A 81 22.05 -7.11 11.15
C VAL A 81 22.58 -8.50 11.52
N HIS A 82 23.27 -9.19 10.62
CA HIS A 82 23.90 -10.48 10.91
C HIS A 82 25.08 -10.33 11.88
N MET A 83 25.95 -9.35 11.66
CA MET A 83 27.06 -9.07 12.58
C MET A 83 26.58 -8.66 13.99
N GLU A 84 25.50 -7.87 14.10
CA GLU A 84 24.93 -7.49 15.40
C GLU A 84 24.33 -8.71 16.13
N ALA A 85 23.65 -9.60 15.38
CA ALA A 85 23.11 -10.84 15.93
C ALA A 85 24.21 -11.78 16.45
N ASP A 86 25.27 -12.00 15.67
CA ASP A 86 26.40 -12.86 16.04
C ASP A 86 27.19 -12.31 17.24
N ARG A 87 27.31 -10.99 17.35
CA ARG A 87 27.93 -10.36 18.52
C ARG A 87 27.12 -10.57 19.78
N LYS A 88 25.79 -10.42 19.71
CA LYS A 88 24.88 -10.63 20.85
C LYS A 88 24.86 -12.09 21.33
N THR A 89 25.02 -13.07 20.44
CA THR A 89 25.14 -14.48 20.83
C THR A 89 26.50 -14.79 21.45
N THR A 90 27.57 -14.13 20.99
CA THR A 90 28.94 -14.33 21.51
C THR A 90 29.21 -13.58 22.82
N SER A 91 28.53 -12.45 23.06
CA SER A 91 28.71 -11.63 24.26
C SER A 91 27.94 -12.11 25.50
N GLY A 92 27.15 -13.19 25.39
CA GLY A 92 26.37 -13.74 26.50
C GLY A 92 27.19 -14.34 27.65
N ASP A 93 28.51 -14.56 27.45
CA ASP A 93 29.37 -15.29 28.39
C ASP A 93 30.55 -14.47 28.97
N ALA A 94 30.67 -13.17 28.70
CA ALA A 94 31.79 -12.35 29.19
C ALA A 94 31.33 -11.13 29.98
N ASN A 95 31.54 -11.21 31.29
CA ASN A 95 31.40 -10.16 32.29
C ASN A 95 32.22 -8.91 31.93
N ASP A 96 31.63 -7.72 32.14
CA ASP A 96 32.24 -6.39 32.25
C ASP A 96 33.44 -6.07 31.33
N MET A 97 33.14 -5.58 30.13
CA MET A 97 33.98 -4.57 29.47
C MET A 97 33.08 -3.54 28.78
N PRO A 98 33.32 -2.22 28.93
CA PRO A 98 32.56 -1.23 28.19
C PRO A 98 32.87 -1.45 26.71
N THR A 99 31.88 -1.93 25.96
CA THR A 99 31.96 -2.11 24.51
C THR A 99 32.11 -0.75 23.86
N SER A 100 33.37 -0.29 23.85
CA SER A 100 33.89 0.78 23.02
C SER A 100 33.69 0.38 21.57
N HIS A 101 32.51 0.72 21.05
CA HIS A 101 32.24 1.33 19.75
C HIS A 101 30.72 1.36 19.66
N PHE A 102 30.13 2.49 20.01
CA PHE A 102 28.77 2.85 19.59
C PHE A 102 28.72 2.62 18.07
N GLN A 103 28.25 1.46 17.64
CA GLN A 103 28.03 1.20 16.23
C GLN A 103 26.80 2.02 15.88
N GLU A 104 27.03 3.12 15.17
CA GLU A 104 26.00 4.02 14.72
C GLU A 104 24.91 3.22 14.01
N LYS A 105 23.73 3.13 14.63
CA LYS A 105 22.56 2.56 13.97
C LYS A 105 22.11 3.56 12.93
N VAL A 106 22.52 3.31 11.70
CA VAL A 106 22.16 4.13 10.54
C VAL A 106 20.79 3.72 10.05
N THR A 107 19.99 4.70 9.65
CA THR A 107 18.75 4.48 8.93
C THR A 107 18.77 5.21 7.61
N TYR A 108 18.28 4.54 6.58
CA TYR A 108 18.36 5.00 5.22
C TYR A 108 16.97 5.39 4.75
N ARG A 109 16.82 6.63 4.28
CA ARG A 109 15.59 7.12 3.69
C ARG A 109 15.76 7.19 2.18
N VAL A 110 14.90 6.49 1.44
CA VAL A 110 14.87 6.47 -0.03
C VAL A 110 13.46 6.88 -0.48
N GLY A 111 13.30 8.13 -0.89
CA GLY A 111 11.98 8.68 -1.21
C GLY A 111 11.03 8.57 -0.01
N ASN A 112 9.95 7.81 -0.17
CA ASN A 112 8.93 7.58 0.85
C ASN A 112 9.12 6.28 1.65
N LYS A 113 10.35 5.72 1.62
CA LYS A 113 10.71 4.47 2.27
C LYS A 113 11.80 4.74 3.29
N VAL A 114 11.70 4.13 4.46
CA VAL A 114 12.71 4.18 5.52
C VAL A 114 13.16 2.77 5.85
N ILE A 115 14.46 2.51 5.76
CA ILE A 115 15.08 1.21 5.94
C ILE A 115 15.96 1.26 7.19
N CYS A 116 15.68 0.38 8.15
CA CYS A 116 16.38 0.33 9.42
C CYS A 116 16.75 -1.10 9.84
N CYS A 117 17.82 -1.21 10.62
CA CYS A 117 18.20 -2.46 11.28
C CYS A 117 17.30 -2.68 12.51
N LEU A 118 16.63 -3.83 12.57
CA LEU A 118 15.83 -4.25 13.72
C LEU A 118 16.63 -5.26 14.56
N GLU A 119 16.09 -5.68 15.70
CA GLU A 119 16.78 -6.65 16.55
C GLU A 119 16.90 -8.03 15.88
N GLY A 120 18.08 -8.64 16.00
CA GLY A 120 18.40 -9.93 15.38
C GLY A 120 18.84 -9.76 13.94
N THR A 121 18.48 -10.70 13.06
CA THR A 121 18.83 -10.69 11.63
C THR A 121 17.76 -10.00 10.76
N ARG A 122 17.01 -9.07 11.36
CA ARG A 122 15.80 -8.48 10.79
C ARG A 122 16.05 -7.09 10.24
N ILE A 123 15.53 -6.83 9.04
CA ILE A 123 15.55 -5.54 8.36
C ILE A 123 14.13 -4.99 8.34
N GLY A 124 13.94 -3.80 8.89
CA GLY A 124 12.68 -3.08 8.88
C GLY A 124 12.58 -2.15 7.69
N ILE A 125 11.43 -2.17 7.01
CA ILE A 125 11.05 -1.22 5.98
C ILE A 125 9.74 -0.54 6.41
N LEU A 126 9.78 0.78 6.51
CA LEU A 126 8.63 1.64 6.76
C LEU A 126 8.30 2.37 5.46
N TYR A 127 7.09 2.16 4.95
CA TYR A 127 6.54 2.88 3.83
C TYR A 127 5.67 4.02 4.36
N GLU A 128 6.10 5.25 4.07
CA GLU A 128 5.33 6.46 4.31
C GLU A 128 4.49 6.74 3.07
N THR A 129 3.18 6.79 3.20
CA THR A 129 2.29 7.15 2.08
C THR A 129 1.82 8.59 2.25
N SER A 130 1.52 9.25 1.13
CA SER A 130 0.99 10.61 1.16
C SER A 130 -0.01 10.83 0.04
N PHE A 131 -0.91 11.78 0.19
CA PHE A 131 -1.84 12.18 -0.85
C PHE A 131 -1.90 13.70 -0.93
N ALA A 132 -1.65 14.26 -2.11
CA ALA A 132 -1.56 15.71 -2.33
C ALA A 132 -0.57 16.44 -1.38
N GLY A 133 0.51 15.75 -0.98
CA GLY A 133 1.53 16.28 -0.07
C GLY A 133 1.22 16.06 1.41
N GLU A 134 0.01 15.63 1.76
CA GLU A 134 -0.37 15.33 3.14
C GLU A 134 -0.05 13.87 3.49
N PRO A 135 0.60 13.61 4.64
CA PRO A 135 0.86 12.25 5.09
C PRO A 135 -0.42 11.42 5.28
N CYS A 136 -0.38 10.17 4.88
CA CYS A 136 -1.43 9.17 5.12
C CYS A 136 -0.91 8.09 6.08
N GLU A 137 -1.37 6.84 5.97
CA GLU A 137 -0.96 5.76 6.84
C GLU A 137 0.45 5.26 6.57
N LEU A 138 1.04 4.73 7.63
CA LEU A 138 2.32 4.06 7.62
C LEU A 138 2.12 2.55 7.44
N TYR A 139 2.96 1.94 6.60
CA TYR A 139 2.98 0.50 6.43
C TYR A 139 4.35 -0.06 6.76
N HIS A 140 4.37 -1.18 7.49
CA HIS A 140 5.59 -1.83 7.93
C HIS A 140 5.77 -3.14 7.18
N CYS A 141 7.01 -3.46 6.85
CA CYS A 141 7.42 -4.76 6.34
C CYS A 141 8.75 -5.14 7.00
N VAL A 142 8.82 -6.35 7.53
CA VAL A 142 10.01 -6.91 8.16
C VAL A 142 10.53 -8.03 7.27
N LEU A 143 11.76 -7.86 6.81
CA LEU A 143 12.50 -8.89 6.10
C LEU A 143 13.43 -9.60 7.07
N GLU A 144 13.59 -10.91 6.88
CA GLU A 144 14.54 -11.70 7.63
C GLU A 144 15.33 -12.59 6.66
N SER A 145 16.57 -12.88 7.04
CA SER A 145 17.32 -14.00 6.48
C SER A 145 18.00 -14.77 7.60
N LYS A 146 17.93 -16.10 7.58
CA LYS A 146 18.55 -16.94 8.62
C LYS A 146 20.07 -16.95 8.54
N SER A 147 20.61 -16.72 7.35
CA SER A 147 22.04 -16.58 7.08
C SER A 147 22.23 -15.58 5.95
N PHE A 148 23.43 -15.01 5.83
CA PHE A 148 23.82 -14.17 4.69
C PHE A 148 23.66 -14.88 3.34
N LEU A 149 23.83 -16.21 3.30
CA LEU A 149 23.73 -17.02 2.08
C LEU A 149 22.30 -17.49 1.75
N GLU A 150 21.38 -17.43 2.72
CA GLU A 150 19.99 -17.84 2.49
C GLU A 150 19.20 -16.76 1.75
N LYS A 151 18.04 -17.11 1.20
CA LYS A 151 17.14 -16.11 0.63
C LYS A 151 16.52 -15.25 1.73
N MET A 152 16.28 -13.97 1.46
CA MET A 152 15.43 -13.15 2.32
C MET A 152 13.97 -13.59 2.18
N THR A 153 13.22 -13.46 3.27
CA THR A 153 11.76 -13.73 3.32
C THR A 153 11.04 -12.64 4.08
N VAL A 154 9.77 -12.41 3.77
CA VAL A 154 8.90 -11.53 4.53
C VAL A 154 8.47 -12.24 5.81
N LEU A 155 8.91 -11.71 6.95
CA LEU A 155 8.59 -12.24 8.27
C LEU A 155 7.22 -11.74 8.72
N GLU A 156 7.04 -10.41 8.77
CA GLU A 156 5.83 -9.74 9.26
C GLU A 156 5.57 -8.44 8.49
N HIS A 157 4.30 -8.02 8.39
CA HIS A 157 3.94 -6.76 7.74
C HIS A 157 2.57 -6.24 8.19
N THR A 158 2.31 -4.96 7.92
CA THR A 158 0.98 -4.33 8.05
C THR A 158 0.33 -4.03 6.69
N ILE A 159 0.94 -4.52 5.61
CA ILE A 159 0.44 -4.36 4.22
C ILE A 159 -0.96 -5.01 4.10
N PRO A 160 -1.96 -4.31 3.53
CA PRO A 160 -3.31 -4.84 3.37
C PRO A 160 -3.33 -6.19 2.64
N PHE A 161 -4.10 -7.14 3.18
CA PHE A 161 -4.13 -8.55 2.71
C PHE A 161 -4.53 -8.70 1.23
N PHE A 162 -5.25 -7.74 0.67
CA PHE A 162 -5.69 -7.76 -0.73
C PHE A 162 -4.61 -7.26 -1.70
N LEU A 163 -3.48 -6.77 -1.18
CA LEU A 163 -2.30 -6.48 -1.98
C LEU A 163 -1.44 -7.75 -2.13
N PRO A 164 -0.86 -8.00 -3.31
CA PRO A 164 -0.26 -9.30 -3.67
C PRO A 164 1.15 -9.51 -3.09
N ILE A 165 1.36 -9.26 -1.80
CA ILE A 165 2.71 -9.32 -1.19
C ILE A 165 3.38 -10.69 -1.36
N ARG A 166 2.63 -11.79 -1.26
CA ARG A 166 3.18 -13.15 -1.40
C ARG A 166 3.60 -13.46 -2.84
N GLU A 167 2.86 -12.97 -3.83
CA GLU A 167 3.22 -13.12 -5.24
C GLU A 167 4.49 -12.32 -5.53
N VAL A 168 4.52 -11.06 -5.09
CA VAL A 168 5.67 -10.16 -5.24
C VAL A 168 6.91 -10.69 -4.51
N GLU A 169 6.73 -11.27 -3.32
CA GLU A 169 7.80 -11.94 -2.56
C GLU A 169 8.42 -13.09 -3.37
N ASN A 170 7.58 -13.97 -3.94
CA ASN A 170 8.05 -15.10 -4.71
C ASN A 170 8.79 -14.67 -5.99
N ASP A 171 8.28 -13.64 -6.66
CA ASP A 171 8.80 -13.18 -7.96
C ASP A 171 10.07 -12.33 -7.83
N LEU A 172 10.09 -11.40 -6.86
CA LEU A 172 11.11 -10.36 -6.78
C LEU A 172 12.09 -10.55 -5.62
N LEU A 173 11.67 -11.01 -4.44
CA LEU A 173 12.56 -11.00 -3.27
C LEU A 173 13.76 -11.95 -3.45
N SER A 174 13.57 -13.03 -4.20
CA SER A 174 14.62 -14.00 -4.52
C SER A 174 15.60 -13.52 -5.59
N SER A 175 15.16 -12.62 -6.48
CA SER A 175 15.94 -12.16 -7.63
C SER A 175 16.58 -10.79 -7.37
N ASN A 176 15.81 -9.86 -6.82
CA ASN A 176 16.23 -8.50 -6.53
C ASN A 176 15.36 -7.92 -5.39
N ALA A 177 15.89 -7.94 -4.17
CA ALA A 177 15.19 -7.46 -2.99
C ALA A 177 14.92 -5.94 -3.04
N MET A 178 15.77 -5.17 -3.73
CA MET A 178 15.53 -3.75 -3.97
C MET A 178 14.24 -3.52 -4.77
N ARG A 179 14.05 -4.25 -5.87
CA ARG A 179 12.83 -4.21 -6.68
C ARG A 179 11.60 -4.68 -5.92
N PHE A 180 11.75 -5.68 -5.05
CA PHE A 180 10.66 -6.07 -4.15
C PHE A 180 10.21 -4.87 -3.29
N ILE A 181 11.15 -4.21 -2.62
CA ILE A 181 10.89 -3.06 -1.74
C ILE A 181 10.22 -1.92 -2.52
N ASP A 182 10.78 -1.57 -3.69
CA ASP A 182 10.23 -0.51 -4.53
C ASP A 182 8.81 -0.83 -5.00
N HIS A 183 8.59 -2.06 -5.47
CA HIS A 183 7.29 -2.47 -6.01
C HIS A 183 6.19 -2.49 -4.95
N ILE A 184 6.50 -2.91 -3.72
CA ILE A 184 5.55 -2.84 -2.61
C ILE A 184 5.20 -1.38 -2.29
N GLY A 185 6.19 -0.48 -2.28
CA GLY A 185 5.96 0.95 -2.10
C GLY A 185 5.03 1.54 -3.16
N GLU A 186 5.23 1.17 -4.43
CA GLU A 186 4.35 1.59 -5.54
C GLU A 186 2.92 1.07 -5.37
N LEU A 187 2.75 -0.20 -4.98
CA LEU A 187 1.42 -0.79 -4.77
C LEU A 187 0.66 -0.11 -3.64
N LEU A 188 1.35 0.22 -2.53
CA LEU A 188 0.79 0.93 -1.40
C LEU A 188 0.40 2.35 -1.76
N GLN A 189 1.30 3.10 -2.39
CA GLN A 189 1.03 4.47 -2.81
C GLN A 189 -0.16 4.54 -3.77
N ALA A 190 -0.20 3.66 -4.78
CA ALA A 190 -1.31 3.61 -5.72
C ALA A 190 -2.65 3.23 -5.06
N TYR A 191 -2.63 2.38 -4.02
CA TYR A 191 -3.81 2.06 -3.22
C TYR A 191 -4.32 3.29 -2.44
N VAL A 192 -3.41 4.00 -1.76
CA VAL A 192 -3.75 5.22 -1.01
C VAL A 192 -4.28 6.29 -1.95
N ASP A 193 -3.64 6.52 -3.09
CA ASP A 193 -4.10 7.49 -4.10
C ASP A 193 -5.54 7.23 -4.53
N ARG A 194 -5.87 5.98 -4.89
CA ARG A 194 -7.23 5.63 -5.32
C ARG A 194 -8.25 5.81 -4.20
N ARG A 195 -7.90 5.42 -2.97
CA ARG A 195 -8.79 5.58 -1.81
C ARG A 195 -9.07 7.05 -1.50
N GLU A 196 -8.03 7.87 -1.44
CA GLU A 196 -8.18 9.30 -1.12
C GLU A 196 -8.89 10.05 -2.25
N GLN A 197 -8.70 9.66 -3.51
CA GLN A 197 -9.49 10.20 -4.62
C GLN A 197 -10.98 9.92 -4.47
N VAL A 198 -11.36 8.69 -4.11
CA VAL A 198 -12.76 8.35 -3.86
C VAL A 198 -13.31 9.12 -2.66
N ARG A 199 -12.51 9.29 -1.60
CA ARG A 199 -12.86 10.14 -0.45
C ARG A 199 -13.14 11.58 -0.88
N LEU A 200 -12.26 12.17 -1.69
CA LEU A 200 -12.43 13.53 -2.21
C LEU A 200 -13.64 13.67 -3.13
N VAL A 201 -13.89 12.71 -4.03
CA VAL A 201 -15.07 12.74 -4.90
C VAL A 201 -16.35 12.77 -4.06
N LYS A 202 -16.41 11.95 -3.00
CA LYS A 202 -17.53 11.94 -2.07
C LYS A 202 -17.66 13.25 -1.29
N GLU A 203 -16.54 13.87 -0.91
CA GLU A 203 -16.52 15.15 -0.19
C GLU A 203 -16.99 16.32 -1.07
N LEU A 204 -16.57 16.35 -2.34
CA LEU A 204 -16.87 17.45 -3.27
C LEU A 204 -18.24 17.31 -3.95
N TYR A 205 -18.64 16.09 -4.31
CA TYR A 205 -19.81 15.81 -5.13
C TYR A 205 -20.82 14.91 -4.42
N GLY A 206 -20.70 14.70 -3.10
CA GLY A 206 -21.58 13.79 -2.34
C GLY A 206 -23.07 14.16 -2.39
N ASN A 207 -23.41 15.41 -2.73
CA ASN A 207 -24.80 15.84 -2.93
C ASN A 207 -25.33 15.54 -4.34
N GLN A 208 -24.46 15.15 -5.27
CA GLN A 208 -24.77 14.82 -6.66
C GLN A 208 -24.58 13.33 -6.94
N ILE A 209 -23.88 12.63 -6.05
CA ILE A 209 -23.59 11.21 -6.13
C ILE A 209 -24.47 10.52 -5.09
N GLY A 210 -25.32 9.62 -5.56
CA GLY A 210 -26.13 8.74 -4.72
C GLY A 210 -25.28 7.63 -4.10
N GLU A 211 -25.65 6.38 -4.33
CA GLU A 211 -24.89 5.24 -3.81
C GLU A 211 -23.51 5.12 -4.49
N LEU A 212 -22.45 5.00 -3.68
CA LEU A 212 -21.05 4.82 -4.11
C LEU A 212 -20.51 3.50 -3.55
N TYR A 213 -20.06 2.64 -4.44
CA TYR A 213 -19.44 1.36 -4.14
C TYR A 213 -18.01 1.30 -4.66
N HIS A 214 -17.15 0.59 -3.93
CA HIS A 214 -15.78 0.36 -4.35
C HIS A 214 -15.28 -1.03 -3.92
N SER A 215 -14.34 -1.58 -4.67
CA SER A 215 -13.60 -2.77 -4.27
C SER A 215 -12.58 -2.44 -3.16
N LEU A 216 -12.07 -3.45 -2.45
CA LEU A 216 -11.08 -3.24 -1.37
C LEU A 216 -9.82 -2.52 -1.84
N PRO A 217 -9.22 -2.84 -3.01
CA PRO A 217 -8.04 -2.13 -3.51
C PRO A 217 -8.37 -0.82 -4.23
N TYR A 218 -9.65 -0.42 -4.24
CA TYR A 218 -10.18 0.73 -4.98
C TYR A 218 -9.90 0.71 -6.49
N HIS A 219 -9.68 -0.47 -7.08
CA HIS A 219 -9.48 -0.61 -8.54
C HIS A 219 -10.80 -0.69 -9.32
N MET A 220 -11.92 -0.85 -8.62
CA MET A 220 -13.26 -0.83 -9.23
C MET A 220 -14.15 0.05 -8.37
N ILE A 221 -14.77 1.05 -8.99
CA ILE A 221 -15.61 2.04 -8.34
C ILE A 221 -16.89 2.18 -9.17
N GLU A 222 -18.04 2.15 -8.50
CA GLU A 222 -19.36 2.28 -9.11
C GLU A 222 -20.13 3.34 -8.33
N PHE A 223 -20.79 4.26 -9.04
CA PHE A 223 -21.68 5.20 -8.38
C PHE A 223 -22.84 5.64 -9.28
N VAL A 224 -23.89 6.13 -8.63
CA VAL A 224 -25.10 6.68 -9.27
C VAL A 224 -25.05 8.21 -9.16
N LEU A 225 -25.48 8.92 -10.20
CA LEU A 225 -25.71 10.37 -10.12
C LEU A 225 -27.17 10.64 -9.73
N GLU A 226 -27.45 11.57 -8.82
CA GLU A 226 -28.81 11.81 -8.35
C GLU A 226 -29.68 12.57 -9.37
N ASP A 227 -29.08 13.47 -10.17
CA ASP A 227 -29.81 14.30 -11.14
C ASP A 227 -30.07 13.61 -12.50
N SER A 228 -29.61 12.37 -12.65
CA SER A 228 -29.77 11.57 -13.85
C SER A 228 -29.68 10.11 -13.42
N ASP A 229 -30.69 9.27 -13.67
CA ASP A 229 -30.74 7.82 -13.34
C ASP A 229 -29.64 6.98 -14.03
N TRP A 230 -28.49 7.59 -14.36
CA TRP A 230 -27.36 7.01 -15.04
C TRP A 230 -26.42 6.39 -14.00
N LEU A 231 -26.24 5.09 -14.15
CA LEU A 231 -25.25 4.32 -13.42
C LEU A 231 -23.91 4.42 -14.15
N VAL A 232 -22.86 4.86 -13.46
CA VAL A 232 -21.53 4.99 -14.05
C VAL A 232 -20.59 3.98 -13.41
N HIS A 233 -20.03 3.10 -14.23
CA HIS A 233 -19.03 2.12 -13.81
C HIS A 233 -17.63 2.57 -14.22
N PHE A 234 -16.72 2.67 -13.26
CA PHE A 234 -15.30 2.85 -13.52
C PHE A 234 -14.53 1.59 -13.11
N ALA A 235 -13.93 0.93 -14.10
CA ALA A 235 -12.99 -0.16 -13.89
C ALA A 235 -11.57 0.34 -14.18
N PHE A 236 -10.73 0.43 -13.14
CA PHE A 236 -9.36 0.89 -13.27
C PHE A 236 -8.43 -0.31 -13.40
N TRP A 237 -7.67 -0.34 -14.48
CA TRP A 237 -6.63 -1.34 -14.66
C TRP A 237 -5.42 -1.00 -13.79
N ARG A 238 -4.78 -2.09 -13.36
CA ARG A 238 -3.81 -2.32 -12.27
C ARG A 238 -2.71 -1.27 -12.01
N TYR A 239 -2.52 -0.27 -12.89
CA TYR A 239 -1.41 0.70 -12.87
C TYR A 239 -1.78 2.11 -13.39
N LEU A 240 -3.04 2.54 -13.38
CA LEU A 240 -3.32 3.94 -13.78
C LEU A 240 -2.86 4.93 -12.70
N TYR A 241 -1.88 5.76 -13.08
CA TYR A 241 -1.32 6.84 -12.30
C TYR A 241 -2.37 7.91 -11.92
N PHE A 242 -2.15 8.48 -10.73
CA PHE A 242 -2.77 9.63 -10.05
C PHE A 242 -3.65 10.58 -10.89
N LEU A 243 -3.25 10.93 -12.10
CA LEU A 243 -3.89 11.98 -12.89
C LEU A 243 -5.17 11.55 -13.63
N HIS A 244 -5.29 10.29 -14.04
CA HIS A 244 -6.36 9.90 -14.97
C HIS A 244 -7.71 9.69 -14.30
N ILE A 245 -7.75 9.22 -13.05
CA ILE A 245 -9.01 8.91 -12.36
C ILE A 245 -9.76 10.20 -12.00
N PHE A 246 -9.07 11.14 -11.35
CA PHE A 246 -9.66 12.41 -10.95
C PHE A 246 -10.03 13.25 -12.17
N ILE A 247 -9.17 13.33 -13.20
CA ILE A 247 -9.53 14.03 -14.44
C ILE A 247 -10.73 13.35 -15.10
N VAL A 248 -10.76 12.02 -15.23
CA VAL A 248 -11.90 11.36 -15.90
C VAL A 248 -13.19 11.55 -15.11
N ILE A 249 -13.18 11.40 -13.79
CA ILE A 249 -14.39 11.59 -12.96
C ILE A 249 -14.81 13.06 -12.97
N CYS A 250 -13.89 14.01 -12.72
CA CYS A 250 -14.23 15.44 -12.72
C CYS A 250 -14.55 15.96 -14.12
N TRP A 251 -13.90 15.48 -15.17
CA TRP A 251 -14.25 15.82 -16.54
C TRP A 251 -15.60 15.24 -16.92
N PHE A 252 -15.90 14.00 -16.55
CA PHE A 252 -17.20 13.37 -16.79
C PHE A 252 -18.32 14.10 -16.04
N LEU A 253 -18.13 14.38 -14.74
CA LEU A 253 -19.06 15.17 -13.93
C LEU A 253 -19.24 16.58 -14.51
N ASN A 254 -18.16 17.33 -14.75
CA ASN A 254 -18.27 18.68 -15.29
C ASN A 254 -18.84 18.71 -16.71
N THR A 255 -18.51 17.74 -17.57
CA THR A 255 -19.00 17.69 -18.96
C THR A 255 -20.48 17.32 -19.01
N ILE A 256 -20.94 16.36 -18.20
CA ILE A 256 -22.35 15.98 -18.15
C ILE A 256 -23.19 17.07 -17.48
N LEU A 257 -22.73 17.61 -16.34
CA LEU A 257 -23.42 18.69 -15.66
C LEU A 257 -23.48 19.96 -16.54
N SER A 258 -22.43 20.30 -17.29
CA SER A 258 -22.43 21.47 -18.19
C SER A 258 -23.22 21.28 -19.49
N LEU A 259 -23.38 20.05 -19.98
CA LEU A 259 -24.18 19.76 -21.17
C LEU A 259 -25.68 19.69 -20.88
N TRP A 260 -26.09 19.42 -19.64
CA TRP A 260 -27.50 19.24 -19.25
C TRP A 260 -28.06 20.36 -18.37
N PHE A 261 -27.21 21.05 -17.60
CA PHE A 261 -27.53 22.32 -16.95
C PHE A 261 -26.72 23.43 -17.58
N PRO A 262 -27.17 24.03 -18.71
CA PRO A 262 -26.68 25.34 -19.07
C PRO A 262 -27.00 26.26 -17.90
N VAL A 263 -25.97 26.89 -17.33
CA VAL A 263 -26.16 28.00 -16.40
C VAL A 263 -26.94 29.07 -17.17
N ASP A 264 -28.25 29.12 -16.96
CA ASP A 264 -29.07 30.25 -17.38
C ASP A 264 -28.52 31.50 -16.69
N ARG A 265 -28.01 32.43 -17.51
CA ARG A 265 -27.89 33.84 -17.17
C ARG A 265 -29.19 34.55 -17.52
#